data_AF-A0A2N9FX22-F1
#
_entry.id   AF-A0A2N9FX22-F1
#
_cell.length_a   1.000
_cell.length_b   1.000
_cell.length_c   1.000
_cell.angle_alpha   90.00
_cell.angle_beta   90.00
_cell.angle_gamma   90.00
#
_symmetry.space_group_name_H-M   'P 1'
#
loop_
_entity.id
_entity.type
_entity.pdbx_description
1 polymer ?
#
loop_
_entity_poly.entity_id
_entity_poly.type
_entity_poly.pdbx_seq_one_letter_code
_entity_poly.pdbx_strand_id
1 'polypeptide(L)'
;MAKLPIEGQRNILITSALPYVNNVPHLGNIIGCVLSADVFARYCRLRGYNAVYICGTDEYGTATETKAMEEKCTPKEICDK
;
A
#
# COMPACT_ATOMS: atom_id res chain seq x y z
N MET A 1 -3.99 4.19 -17.02
CA MET A 1 -4.46 5.59 -16.82
C MET A 1 -5.02 5.71 -15.41
N ALA A 2 -4.60 6.71 -14.64
CA ALA A 2 -5.19 6.99 -13.32
C ALA A 2 -6.64 7.45 -13.48
N LYS A 3 -7.58 6.87 -12.73
CA LYS A 3 -8.97 7.33 -12.69
C LYS A 3 -9.03 8.65 -11.93
N LEU A 4 -9.51 9.71 -12.59
CA LEU A 4 -9.74 11.02 -11.97
C LEU A 4 -11.17 11.11 -11.42
N PRO A 5 -11.43 11.96 -10.41
CA PRO A 5 -12.79 12.25 -9.96
C PRO A 5 -13.68 12.73 -11.12
N ILE A 6 -14.93 12.26 -11.15
CA ILE A 6 -15.94 12.66 -12.13
C ILE A 6 -17.02 13.46 -11.40
N GLU A 7 -17.29 14.67 -11.88
CA GLU A 7 -18.33 15.53 -11.32
C GLU A 7 -19.71 14.86 -11.42
N GLY A 8 -20.55 15.02 -10.39
CA GLY A 8 -21.87 14.41 -10.33
C GLY A 8 -21.90 12.89 -10.08
N GLN A 9 -20.75 12.23 -9.93
CA GLN A 9 -20.66 10.80 -9.59
C GLN A 9 -20.08 10.56 -8.20
N ARG A 10 -20.32 9.36 -7.66
CA ARG A 10 -19.69 8.91 -6.42
C ARG A 10 -18.23 8.52 -6.67
N ASN A 11 -17.32 9.37 -6.19
CA ASN A 11 -15.88 9.16 -6.25
C ASN A 11 -15.37 8.60 -4.92
N ILE A 12 -14.62 7.49 -4.96
CA ILE A 12 -14.13 6.80 -3.76
C ILE A 12 -12.62 6.62 -3.86
N LEU A 13 -11.89 7.27 -2.95
CA LEU A 13 -10.47 7.02 -2.73
C LEU A 13 -10.33 5.98 -1.62
N ILE A 14 -9.60 4.91 -1.91
CA ILE A 14 -9.33 3.82 -0.99
C ILE A 14 -7.82 3.77 -0.79
N THR A 15 -7.39 3.74 0.47
CA THR A 15 -5.99 3.53 0.85
C THR A 15 -5.89 2.33 1.77
N SER A 16 -4.74 1.67 1.74
CA SER A 16 -4.36 0.72 2.79
C SER A 16 -3.22 1.32 3.60
N ALA A 17 -3.02 0.82 4.82
CA ALA A 17 -1.83 1.17 5.58
C ALA A 17 -0.60 0.67 4.82
N LEU A 18 0.43 1.51 4.73
CA LEU A 18 1.66 1.20 4.01
C LEU A 18 2.44 0.14 4.80
N PRO A 19 2.63 -1.09 4.28
CA PRO A 19 3.51 -2.06 4.91
C PRO A 19 4.96 -1.54 4.94
N TYR A 20 5.64 -1.76 6.06
CA TYR A 20 7.05 -1.40 6.22
C TYR A 20 7.94 -2.28 5.37
N VAL A 21 8.80 -1.67 4.55
CA VAL A 21 9.58 -2.37 3.50
C VAL A 21 10.54 -3.40 4.07
N ASN A 22 11.06 -3.16 5.27
CA ASN A 22 12.11 -3.98 5.88
C ASN A 22 11.63 -5.34 6.40
N ASN A 23 10.32 -5.62 6.39
CA ASN A 23 9.73 -6.82 6.95
C ASN A 23 8.87 -7.56 5.93
N VAL A 24 9.02 -8.89 5.87
CA VAL A 24 8.12 -9.75 5.09
C VAL A 24 6.74 -9.76 5.77
N PRO A 25 5.67 -9.32 5.09
CA PRO A 25 4.34 -9.29 5.69
C PRO A 25 3.80 -10.70 5.94
N HIS A 26 3.24 -10.92 7.12
CA HIS A 26 2.54 -12.16 7.45
C HIS A 26 1.03 -12.04 7.17
N LEU A 27 0.30 -13.16 7.26
CA LEU A 27 -1.15 -13.20 6.95
C LEU A 27 -1.98 -12.16 7.71
N GLY A 28 -1.65 -11.89 8.97
CA GLY A 28 -2.26 -10.82 9.76
C GLY A 28 -2.15 -9.42 9.13
N ASN A 29 -0.99 -9.04 8.59
CA ASN A 29 -0.82 -7.76 7.89
C ASN A 29 -1.67 -7.71 6.62
N ILE A 30 -1.74 -8.84 5.91
CA ILE A 30 -2.47 -8.96 4.65
C ILE A 30 -3.97 -8.76 4.89
N ILE A 31 -4.56 -9.55 5.81
CA ILE A 31 -6.00 -9.49 6.09
C ILE A 31 -6.39 -8.14 6.72
N GLY A 32 -5.56 -7.60 7.61
CA GLY A 32 -5.84 -6.35 8.31
C GLY A 32 -5.78 -5.11 7.43
N CYS A 33 -5.06 -5.16 6.31
CA CYS A 33 -4.80 -4.00 5.46
C CYS A 33 -5.17 -4.25 4.00
N VAL A 34 -4.28 -4.88 3.23
CA VAL A 34 -4.36 -4.86 1.77
C VAL A 34 -5.49 -5.72 1.20
N LEU A 35 -5.80 -6.85 1.84
CA LEU A 35 -6.86 -7.75 1.38
C LEU A 35 -8.24 -7.18 1.69
N SER A 36 -8.44 -6.62 2.88
CA SER A 36 -9.69 -5.95 3.24
C SER A 36 -9.97 -4.76 2.32
N ALA A 37 -8.96 -3.94 2.04
CA ALA A 37 -9.07 -2.82 1.10
C ALA A 37 -9.36 -3.28 -0.34
N ASP A 38 -8.73 -4.37 -0.82
CA ASP A 38 -8.96 -4.90 -2.16
C ASP A 38 -10.39 -5.41 -2.34
N VAL A 39 -10.94 -6.13 -1.36
CA VAL A 39 -12.33 -6.63 -1.40
C VAL A 39 -13.31 -5.46 -1.54
N PHE A 40 -13.15 -4.41 -0.73
CA PHE A 40 -14.00 -3.22 -0.82
C PHE A 40 -13.82 -2.49 -2.16
N ALA A 41 -12.58 -2.36 -2.65
CA ALA A 41 -12.29 -1.73 -3.94
C ALA A 41 -12.96 -2.48 -5.10
N ARG A 42 -12.94 -3.81 -5.11
CA ARG A 42 -13.64 -4.63 -6.12
C ARG A 42 -15.14 -4.45 -6.03
N TYR A 43 -15.71 -4.46 -4.83
CA TYR A 43 -17.13 -4.19 -4.62
C TYR A 43 -17.53 -2.81 -5.16
N CYS A 44 -16.78 -1.74 -4.85
CA CYS A 44 -17.06 -0.40 -5.35
C CYS A 44 -17.05 -0.33 -6.89
N ARG A 45 -16.09 -1.01 -7.54
CA ARG A 45 -16.03 -1.10 -9.01
C ARG A 45 -17.24 -1.83 -9.57
N LEU A 46 -17.66 -2.95 -8.97
CA LEU A 46 -18.86 -3.70 -9.38
C LEU A 46 -20.15 -2.89 -9.20
N ARG A 47 -20.19 -1.99 -8.21
CA ARG A 47 -21.31 -1.04 -8.00
C ARG A 47 -21.31 0.13 -8.98
N GLY A 48 -20.36 0.21 -9.90
CA GLY A 48 -20.22 1.31 -10.85
C GLY A 48 -19.66 2.60 -10.25
N TYR A 49 -19.11 2.56 -9.02
CA TYR A 49 -18.49 3.74 -8.42
C TYR A 49 -17.14 4.04 -9.05
N ASN A 50 -16.82 5.34 -9.13
CA ASN A 50 -15.51 5.78 -9.57
C ASN A 50 -14.50 5.59 -8.43
N ALA A 51 -13.94 4.37 -8.32
CA ALA A 51 -13.04 3.99 -7.24
C ALA A 51 -11.57 3.92 -7.70
N VAL A 52 -10.69 4.55 -6.91
CA VAL A 52 -9.23 4.40 -6.97
C VAL A 52 -8.76 3.75 -5.67
N TYR A 53 -7.93 2.71 -5.79
CA TYR A 53 -7.27 2.08 -4.65
C TYR A 53 -5.76 2.25 -4.82
N ILE A 54 -5.11 2.82 -3.82
CA ILE A 54 -3.66 3.01 -3.77
C ILE A 54 -3.07 2.46 -2.46
N CYS A 55 -1.87 1.89 -2.59
CA CYS A 55 -1.01 1.47 -1.48
C CYS A 55 0.45 1.63 -1.95
N GLY A 56 1.40 1.38 -1.06
CA GLY A 56 2.84 1.44 -1.34
C GLY A 56 3.63 0.89 -0.17
N THR A 57 4.94 0.98 -0.27
CA THR A 57 5.90 0.63 0.78
C THR A 57 6.18 1.85 1.67
N ASP A 58 6.29 1.63 2.98
CA ASP A 58 6.87 2.62 3.90
C ASP A 58 8.35 2.30 4.09
N GLU A 59 9.21 3.23 3.67
CA GLU A 59 10.63 3.01 3.44
C GLU A 59 11.54 3.79 4.41
N TYR A 60 11.04 4.84 5.04
CA TYR A 60 11.85 5.70 5.89
C TYR A 60 11.87 5.24 7.36
N GLY A 61 12.89 5.67 8.09
CA GLY A 61 12.99 5.51 9.54
C GLY A 61 14.24 4.76 10.00
N THR A 62 14.55 4.87 11.29
CA THR A 62 15.76 4.29 11.92
C THR A 62 15.80 2.77 11.80
N ALA A 63 14.65 2.10 11.70
CA ALA A 63 14.61 0.65 11.48
C ALA A 63 15.17 0.26 10.10
N THR A 64 14.88 1.03 9.04
CA THR A 64 15.50 0.84 7.70
C THR A 64 17.01 1.02 7.77
N GLU A 65 17.48 2.10 8.41
CA GLU A 65 18.92 2.38 8.57
C GLU A 65 19.63 1.27 9.36
N THR A 66 19.02 0.82 10.45
CA THR A 66 19.56 -0.28 11.28
C THR A 66 19.64 -1.57 10.48
N LYS A 67 18.59 -1.90 9.73
CA LYS A 67 18.57 -3.11 8.90
C LYS A 67 19.62 -3.05 7.78
N ALA A 68 19.81 -1.90 7.17
CA ALA A 68 20.82 -1.67 6.12
C ALA A 68 22.24 -1.88 6.65
N MET A 69 22.52 -1.40 7.86
CA MET A 69 23.80 -1.67 8.53
C MET A 69 24.01 -3.17 8.83
N GLU A 70 22.97 -3.88 9.28
CA GLU A 70 23.04 -5.33 9.52
C GLU A 70 23.31 -6.13 8.24
N GLU A 71 22.66 -5.77 7.13
CA GLU A 71 22.84 -6.41 5.81
C GLU A 71 24.02 -5.87 5.00
N LYS A 72 24.78 -4.90 5.56
CA LYS A 72 25.96 -4.26 4.93
C LYS A 72 25.66 -3.65 3.56
N CYS A 73 24.51 -3.01 3.42
CA CYS A 73 24.09 -2.29 2.22
C CYS A 73 23.57 -0.89 2.59
N THR A 74 23.18 -0.11 1.58
CA THR A 74 22.58 1.21 1.77
C THR A 74 21.07 1.09 2.07
N PRO A 75 20.45 2.07 2.75
CA PRO A 75 19.00 2.08 2.97
C PRO A 75 18.21 1.94 1.66
N LYS A 76 18.68 2.57 0.57
CA LYS A 76 18.04 2.45 -0.74
C LYS A 76 18.08 1.02 -1.28
N GLU A 77 19.21 0.34 -1.16
CA GLU A 77 19.34 -1.05 -1.63
C GLU A 77 18.45 -2.02 -0.83
N ILE A 78 18.18 -1.75 0.45
CA ILE A 78 17.16 -2.50 1.20
C ILE A 78 15.75 -2.21 0.70
N CYS A 79 15.41 -0.94 0.49
CA CYS A 79 14.06 -0.58 0.04
C CYS A 79 13.73 -1.10 -1.36
N ASP A 80 14.73 -1.18 -2.25
CA ASP A 80 14.58 -1.63 -3.63
C ASP A 80 14.55 -3.18 -3.76
N LYS A 81 14.91 -3.92 -2.71
CA LYS A 81 15.05 -5.38 -2.70
C LYS A 81 13.72 -6.10 -2.51
#